data_AF-A0A2W5Y6K6-F1
#
_entry.id   AF-A0A2W5Y6K6-F1
#
_cell.length_a   1.000
_cell.length_b   1.000
_cell.length_c   1.000
_cell.angle_alpha   90.00
_cell.angle_beta   90.00
_cell.angle_gamma   90.00
#
_symmetry.space_group_name_H-M   'P 1'
#
loop_
_entity.id
_entity.type
_entity.pdbx_description
1 polymer ?
#
loop_
_entity_poly.entity_id
_entity_poly.type
_entity_poly.pdbx_seq_one_letter_code
_entity_poly.pdbx_strand_id
1 'polypeptide(L)'
;MVQLLASFIGTSNEYALARLELSFRHERMGAAPVIEHLSDASEQTLRAQWGRVEGQLEAAYHFVKHFEMQDSSSIRLDPAFGWLRRSIRELDQYARAVRWVLTVTEREDYSGGRHE
;
A
#
# COMPACT_ATOMS: atom_id res chain seq x y z
N MET A 1 -9.41 -12.13 8.05
CA MET A 1 -9.26 -10.66 7.92
C MET A 1 -8.14 -10.10 8.80
N VAL A 2 -8.16 -10.33 10.12
CA VAL A 2 -7.18 -9.74 11.06
C VAL A 2 -5.72 -9.99 10.67
N GLN A 3 -5.35 -11.21 10.26
CA GLN A 3 -3.98 -11.51 9.81
C GLN A 3 -3.59 -10.75 8.53
N LEU A 4 -4.51 -10.58 7.58
CA LEU A 4 -4.26 -9.83 6.35
C LEU A 4 -4.01 -8.34 6.66
N LEU A 5 -4.82 -7.75 7.55
CA LEU A 5 -4.65 -6.37 7.99
C LEU A 5 -3.39 -6.18 8.82
N ALA A 6 -3.05 -7.13 9.68
CA ALA A 6 -1.79 -7.11 10.43
C ALA A 6 -0.58 -7.15 9.50
N SER A 7 -0.59 -8.00 8.47
CA SER A 7 0.47 -8.03 7.44
C SER A 7 0.52 -6.73 6.66
N PHE A 8 -0.62 -6.19 6.26
CA PHE A 8 -0.69 -4.89 5.56
C PHE A 8 -0.08 -3.76 6.40
N ILE A 9 -0.43 -3.69 7.68
CA ILE A 9 0.10 -2.69 8.63
C ILE A 9 1.61 -2.89 8.81
N GLY A 10 2.07 -4.14 8.97
CA GLY A 10 3.48 -4.49 9.07
C GLY A 10 4.29 -3.98 7.88
N THR A 11 3.87 -4.32 6.66
CA THR A 11 4.54 -3.88 5.42
C THR A 11 4.41 -2.37 5.21
N SER A 12 3.35 -1.73 5.69
CA SER A 12 3.21 -0.25 5.63
C SER A 12 4.26 0.44 6.50
N ASN A 13 4.61 -0.15 7.66
CA ASN A 13 5.71 0.36 8.49
C ASN A 13 7.06 0.21 7.79
N GLU A 14 7.32 -0.94 7.16
CA GLU A 14 8.55 -1.16 6.38
C GLU A 14 8.66 -0.17 5.23
N TYR A 15 7.55 0.09 4.54
CA TYR A 15 7.47 1.12 3.51
C TYR A 15 7.81 2.51 4.06
N ALA A 16 7.24 2.89 5.20
CA ALA A 16 7.48 4.19 5.82
C ALA A 16 8.97 4.37 6.19
N LEU A 17 9.61 3.33 6.71
CA LEU A 17 11.05 3.34 7.01
C LEU A 17 11.89 3.46 5.75
N ALA A 18 11.62 2.64 4.72
CA ALA A 18 12.34 2.70 3.45
C ALA A 18 12.20 4.07 2.77
N ARG A 19 11.01 4.68 2.85
CA ARG A 19 10.74 6.03 2.36
C ARG A 19 11.58 7.09 3.08
N LEU A 20 11.66 7.03 4.40
CA LEU A 20 12.46 7.97 5.19
C LEU A 20 13.94 7.81 4.87
N GLU A 21 14.44 6.57 4.85
CA GLU A 21 15.83 6.28 4.52
C GLU A 21 16.20 6.78 3.12
N LEU A 22 15.33 6.55 2.13
CA LEU A 22 15.53 7.03 0.77
C LEU A 22 15.56 8.56 0.70
N SER A 23 14.67 9.23 1.45
CA SER A 23 14.59 10.70 1.49
C SER A 23 15.84 11.32 2.12
N PHE A 24 16.40 10.68 3.15
CA PHE A 24 17.68 11.11 3.75
C PHE A 24 18.86 10.94 2.80
N ARG A 25 18.86 9.88 1.97
CA ARG A 25 19.95 9.61 1.03
C ARG A 25 19.86 10.46 -0.25
N HIS A 26 18.64 10.86 -0.66
CA HIS A 26 18.36 11.51 -1.94
C HIS A 26 17.48 12.76 -1.79
N GLU A 27 17.98 13.80 -1.11
CA GLU A 27 17.22 15.02 -0.79
C GLU A 27 16.56 15.71 -1.99
N ARG A 28 17.18 15.61 -3.18
CA ARG A 28 16.73 16.31 -4.40
C ARG A 28 15.72 15.54 -5.24
N MET A 29 15.40 14.30 -4.89
CA MET A 29 14.53 13.44 -5.70
C MET A 29 13.04 13.77 -5.56
N GLY A 30 12.66 14.49 -4.50
CA GLY A 30 11.27 14.52 -4.05
C GLY A 30 10.94 13.26 -3.25
N ALA A 31 10.10 13.42 -2.23
CA ALA A 31 9.78 12.32 -1.33
C ALA A 31 8.84 11.32 -2.01
N ALA A 32 9.05 10.03 -1.75
CA ALA A 32 8.05 9.02 -2.12
C ALA A 32 6.70 9.38 -1.46
N PRO A 33 5.56 9.03 -2.08
CA PRO A 33 4.23 9.29 -1.52
C PRO A 33 4.05 8.74 -0.10
N VAL A 34 3.12 9.29 0.67
CA VAL A 34 2.77 8.72 1.98
C VAL A 34 1.62 7.75 1.78
N ILE A 35 1.75 6.56 2.39
CA ILE A 35 0.65 5.62 2.56
C ILE A 35 0.20 5.74 4.01
N GLU A 36 -1.05 6.14 4.22
CA GLU A 36 -1.58 6.33 5.56
C GLU A 36 -1.83 5.01 6.25
N HIS A 37 -1.56 5.01 7.56
CA HIS A 37 -1.89 3.89 8.41
C HIS A 37 -3.40 3.81 8.62
N LEU A 38 -3.93 2.60 8.51
CA LEU A 38 -5.26 2.29 9.01
C LEU A 38 -5.28 2.53 10.53
N SER A 39 -6.30 3.27 10.98
CA SER A 39 -6.42 3.66 12.40
C SER A 39 -6.61 2.46 13.33
N ASP A 40 -7.21 1.38 12.82
CA ASP A 40 -7.40 0.11 13.49
C ASP A 40 -7.69 -1.00 12.45
N ALA A 41 -7.71 -2.26 12.90
CA ALA A 41 -7.95 -3.43 12.05
C ALA A 41 -9.44 -3.84 11.97
N SER A 42 -10.38 -2.91 12.14
CA SER A 42 -11.80 -3.17 11.98
C SER A 42 -12.25 -3.07 10.52
N GLU A 43 -13.31 -3.80 10.19
CA GLU A 43 -13.93 -3.74 8.87
C GLU A 43 -14.54 -2.37 8.57
N GLN A 44 -15.08 -1.69 9.58
CA GLN A 44 -15.65 -0.35 9.43
C GLN A 44 -14.59 0.67 9.01
N THR A 45 -13.46 0.70 9.72
CA THR A 45 -12.32 1.57 9.39
C THR A 45 -11.76 1.24 8.03
N LEU A 46 -11.67 -0.05 7.70
CA LEU A 46 -11.26 -0.51 6.39
C LEU A 46 -12.17 0.07 5.30
N ARG A 47 -13.48 -0.16 5.36
CA ARG A 47 -14.43 0.36 4.34
C ARG A 47 -14.37 1.88 4.17
N ALA A 48 -14.21 2.60 5.28
CA ALA A 48 -14.17 4.07 5.26
C ALA A 48 -12.87 4.64 4.65
N GLN A 49 -11.73 3.98 4.89
CA GLN A 49 -10.41 4.51 4.52
C GLN A 49 -9.81 3.84 3.27
N TRP A 50 -10.31 2.67 2.87
CA TRP A 50 -9.67 1.83 1.86
C TRP A 50 -9.47 2.53 0.52
N GLY A 51 -10.47 3.27 0.03
CA GLY A 51 -10.36 4.00 -1.23
C GLY A 51 -9.21 5.03 -1.24
N ARG A 52 -8.92 5.64 -0.09
CA ARG A 52 -7.78 6.56 0.06
C ARG A 52 -6.45 5.81 0.01
N VAL A 53 -6.36 4.70 0.75
CA VAL A 53 -5.17 3.84 0.79
C VAL A 53 -4.84 3.30 -0.60
N GLU A 54 -5.84 2.88 -1.38
CA GLU A 54 -5.65 2.45 -2.77
C GLU A 54 -5.08 3.58 -3.64
N GLY A 55 -5.60 4.80 -3.53
CA GLY A 55 -5.07 5.94 -4.28
C GLY A 55 -3.62 6.28 -3.92
N GLN A 56 -3.25 6.14 -2.64
CA GLN A 56 -1.88 6.34 -2.16
C GLN A 56 -0.92 5.24 -2.66
N LEU A 57 -1.38 3.99 -2.68
CA LEU A 57 -0.62 2.87 -3.23
C LEU A 57 -0.35 3.05 -4.72
N GLU A 58 -1.35 3.51 -5.48
CA GLU A 58 -1.18 3.79 -6.91
C GLU A 58 -0.15 4.91 -7.13
N ALA A 59 -0.20 5.98 -6.35
CA ALA A 59 0.80 7.04 -6.41
C ALA A 59 2.21 6.51 -6.08
N ALA A 60 2.36 5.67 -5.05
CA ALA A 60 3.63 5.06 -4.68
C ALA A 60 4.16 4.12 -5.77
N TYR A 61 3.28 3.39 -6.45
CA TYR A 61 3.63 2.57 -7.61
C TYR A 61 4.16 3.41 -8.77
N HIS A 62 3.47 4.50 -9.10
CA HIS A 62 3.92 5.44 -10.14
C HIS A 62 5.28 6.07 -9.82
N PHE A 63 5.52 6.40 -8.56
CA PHE A 63 6.83 6.90 -8.11
C PHE A 63 7.94 5.90 -8.42
N VAL A 64 7.79 4.63 -8.04
CA VAL A 64 8.79 3.59 -8.34
C VAL A 64 8.96 3.40 -9.84
N LYS A 65 7.85 3.31 -10.59
CA LYS A 65 7.86 3.17 -12.05
C LYS A 65 8.64 4.29 -12.74
N HIS A 66 8.46 5.52 -12.29
CA HIS A 66 9.16 6.68 -12.83
C HIS A 66 10.69 6.50 -12.76
N PHE A 67 11.21 6.03 -11.63
CA PHE A 67 12.65 5.79 -11.47
C PHE A 67 13.14 4.49 -12.13
N GLU A 68 12.30 3.47 -12.24
CA GLU A 68 12.65 2.25 -12.99
C GLU A 68 12.82 2.53 -14.49
N MET A 69 12.05 3.46 -15.05
CA MET A 69 12.15 3.86 -16.46
C MET A 69 13.35 4.77 -16.77
N GLN A 70 13.97 5.38 -15.74
CA GLN A 70 15.16 6.19 -15.91
C GLN A 70 16.41 5.31 -15.88
N ASP A 71 16.99 5.08 -17.06
CA ASP A 71 18.08 4.12 -17.25
C ASP A 71 19.38 4.53 -16.50
N SER A 72 19.54 5.82 -16.20
CA SER A 72 20.75 6.40 -15.59
C SER A 72 20.61 6.70 -14.09
N SER A 73 19.49 6.37 -13.45
CA SER A 73 19.25 6.80 -12.08
C SER A 73 20.04 5.93 -11.08
N SER A 74 21.04 6.54 -10.45
CA SER A 74 21.85 5.91 -9.39
C SER A 74 21.00 5.36 -8.24
N ILE A 75 19.77 5.85 -8.09
CA ILE A 75 18.84 5.36 -7.08
C ILE A 75 18.43 3.91 -7.27
N ARG A 76 18.42 3.39 -8.50
CA ARG A 76 18.00 2.01 -8.76
C ARG A 76 18.91 1.00 -8.09
N LEU A 77 20.14 1.41 -7.80
CA LEU A 77 21.16 0.64 -7.10
C LEU A 77 21.12 0.89 -5.58
N ASP A 78 20.35 1.86 -5.10
CA ASP A 78 20.22 2.14 -3.68
C ASP A 78 19.41 1.03 -2.99
N PRO A 79 19.95 0.40 -1.92
CA PRO A 79 19.23 -0.62 -1.16
C PRO A 79 17.88 -0.13 -0.62
N ALA A 80 17.77 1.13 -0.20
CA ALA A 80 16.53 1.71 0.31
C ALA A 80 15.45 1.78 -0.78
N PHE A 81 15.84 2.02 -2.04
CA PHE A 81 14.92 1.97 -3.18
C PHE A 81 14.46 0.53 -3.45
N GLY A 82 15.37 -0.43 -3.31
CA GLY A 82 15.07 -1.86 -3.39
C GLY A 82 14.00 -2.28 -2.37
N TRP A 83 14.16 -1.85 -1.11
CA TRP A 83 13.17 -2.07 -0.05
C TRP A 83 11.85 -1.37 -0.33
N LEU A 84 11.87 -0.09 -0.72
CA LEU A 84 10.67 0.66 -1.08
C LEU A 84 9.85 -0.06 -2.16
N ARG A 85 10.52 -0.49 -3.24
CA ARG A 85 9.88 -1.23 -4.34
C ARG A 85 9.30 -2.55 -3.87
N ARG A 86 10.03 -3.28 -3.02
CA ARG A 86 9.56 -4.57 -2.47
C ARG A 86 8.29 -4.37 -1.65
N SER A 87 8.31 -3.44 -0.69
CA SER A 87 7.17 -3.17 0.18
C SER A 87 5.95 -2.71 -0.61
N ILE A 88 6.10 -1.89 -1.66
CA ILE A 88 4.97 -1.51 -2.54
C ILE A 88 4.35 -2.73 -3.23
N ARG A 89 5.17 -3.67 -3.73
CA ARG A 89 4.65 -4.89 -4.36
C ARG A 89 3.88 -5.78 -3.38
N GLU A 90 4.39 -5.92 -2.16
CA GLU A 90 3.72 -6.67 -1.11
C GLU A 90 2.41 -5.98 -0.69
N LEU A 91 2.42 -4.66 -0.52
CA LEU A 91 1.22 -3.86 -0.25
C LEU A 91 0.17 -3.96 -1.35
N ASP A 92 0.55 -3.95 -2.64
CA ASP A 92 -0.38 -4.18 -3.75
C ASP A 92 -1.02 -5.57 -3.68
N GLN A 93 -0.25 -6.62 -3.34
CA GLN A 93 -0.81 -7.96 -3.15
C GLN A 93 -1.84 -8.00 -2.02
N TYR A 94 -1.48 -7.42 -0.87
CA TYR A 94 -2.41 -7.32 0.25
C TYR A 94 -3.62 -6.46 -0.09
N ALA A 95 -3.44 -5.39 -0.86
CA ALA A 95 -4.52 -4.52 -1.26
C ALA A 95 -5.53 -5.23 -2.16
N ARG A 96 -5.06 -6.03 -3.11
CA ARG A 96 -5.94 -6.88 -3.94
C ARG A 96 -6.69 -7.91 -3.11
N ALA A 97 -6.03 -8.54 -2.14
CA ALA A 97 -6.67 -9.48 -1.23
C ALA A 97 -7.75 -8.78 -0.39
N VAL A 98 -7.47 -7.60 0.16
CA VAL A 98 -8.43 -6.80 0.92
C VAL A 98 -9.64 -6.44 0.05
N ARG A 99 -9.40 -5.92 -1.16
CA ARG A 99 -10.47 -5.59 -2.11
C ARG A 99 -11.35 -6.80 -2.41
N TRP A 100 -10.76 -7.97 -2.61
CA TRP A 100 -11.52 -9.19 -2.83
C TRP A 100 -12.42 -9.54 -1.64
N VAL A 101 -11.91 -9.44 -0.41
CA VAL A 101 -12.72 -9.70 0.80
C VAL A 101 -13.87 -8.68 0.93
N LEU A 102 -13.61 -7.40 0.68
CA LEU A 102 -14.64 -6.37 0.69
C LEU A 102 -15.74 -6.65 -0.36
N THR A 103 -15.37 -7.05 -1.57
CA THR A 103 -16.34 -7.38 -2.62
C THR A 103 -17.16 -8.64 -2.30
N VAL A 104 -16.57 -9.65 -1.66
CA VAL A 104 -17.29 -10.88 -1.29
C VAL A 104 -18.30 -10.61 -0.16
N THR A 105 -17.88 -9.89 0.87
CA THR A 105 -18.76 -9.52 2.00
C THR A 105 -19.95 -8.67 1.54
N GLU A 106 -19.73 -7.70 0.64
CA GLU A 106 -20.83 -6.92 0.04
C GLU A 106 -21.85 -7.83 -0.67
N ARG A 107 -21.39 -8.85 -1.41
CA ARG A 107 -22.30 -9.78 -2.12
C ARG A 107 -23.10 -10.68 -1.18
N GLU A 108 -22.54 -11.05 -0.04
CA GLU A 108 -23.24 -11.84 0.99
C GLU A 108 -24.35 -11.00 1.64
N ASP A 109 -24.08 -9.72 1.94
CA ASP A 109 -25.07 -8.79 2.50
C ASP A 109 -26.28 -8.60 1.57
N TYR A 110 -26.05 -8.51 0.25
CA TYR A 110 -27.13 -8.42 -0.75
C TYR A 110 -27.90 -9.74 -0.95
N SER A 111 -27.32 -10.89 -0.60
CA SER A 111 -27.93 -12.20 -0.79
C SER A 111 -28.73 -12.68 0.43
N GLY A 112 -28.40 -12.18 1.63
CA GLY A 112 -29.13 -12.46 2.86
C GLY A 112 -30.44 -11.69 3.05
N GLY A 113 -30.65 -10.60 2.29
CA GLY A 113 -31.86 -9.76 2.35
C GLY A 113 -33.09 -10.29 1.61
N ARG A 114 -33.12 -11.58 1.23
CA ARG A 114 -34.22 -12.19 0.48
C ARG A 114 -34.80 -13.40 1.21
N HIS A 115 -35.11 -13.23 2.50
CA HIS A 115 -35.89 -14.18 3.30
C HIS A 115 -36.62 -13.46 4.44
N GLU A 116 -37.60 -12.60 4.10
CA GLU A 116 -38.73 -12.27 4.97
C GLU A 116 -40.00 -12.12 4.12
#